data_AF-A0A933QXI0-F1
#
_entry.id   AF-A0A933QXI0-F1
#
_cell.length_a   1.000
_cell.length_b   1.000
_cell.length_c   1.000
_cell.angle_alpha   90.00
_cell.angle_beta   90.00
_cell.angle_gamma   90.00
#
_symmetry.space_group_name_H-M   'P 1'
#
loop_
_entity.id
_entity.type
_entity.pdbx_description
1 polymer ?
#
loop_
_entity_poly.entity_id
_entity_poly.type
_entity_poly.pdbx_seq_one_letter_code
_entity_poly.pdbx_strand_id
1 'polypeptide(L)'
;MPFKPFLLVLVLLLSAIAHAANEATPASTKIARISTATPAPSRFIIDGTAIVDRNANKPVFFRGMGYSPYLTGETPLFGAPPGDDGRYAEHLGLMRELGVNYLQVFPLLMPKGFFTELDKTKLVYGQDIWVMGGAPDFLDAAFLAATITQIKAVIDHTYSVGRPDRLVLFSIGDELQADAIKRTDTRHPEVRDFTGKHIIVANRTPTEVALARLVDAAIDHELTRYGRRHLYCHTSWTHVGPLADRPDIEVPRASVLVADMGDLMCMNVYTYARGVKTSPPGSVTGTTYQGYLEELAANTHMPILVTQVGLSTSPIAPKAWVPGFGGHKVDEVPKTFRAAWKDIRSAKGHEKFAGLVFFELQDEWWKSGEDHTDSTRHEPDDPEEWFGIYAIDKNNKLTPKGKIPETVRSVFTEP
;
A
#
# COMPACT_ATOMS: atom_id res chain seq x y z
N MET A 1 80.77 39.27 -7.07
CA MET A 1 80.29 39.42 -5.68
C MET A 1 79.92 40.89 -5.46
N PRO A 2 78.83 41.19 -4.74
CA PRO A 2 77.63 41.77 -5.34
C PRO A 2 77.27 43.17 -4.85
N PHE A 3 76.33 43.84 -5.53
CA PHE A 3 75.05 44.36 -5.00
C PHE A 3 74.42 45.35 -5.99
N LYS A 4 73.18 45.06 -6.45
CA LYS A 4 72.12 46.06 -6.70
C LYS A 4 70.77 45.35 -6.90
N PRO A 5 69.65 45.97 -6.48
CA PRO A 5 68.40 45.29 -6.17
C PRO A 5 67.52 45.08 -7.40
N PHE A 6 66.84 43.93 -7.46
CA PHE A 6 65.84 43.65 -8.48
C PHE A 6 64.45 44.01 -7.97
N LEU A 7 63.77 44.82 -8.78
CA LEU A 7 62.37 45.22 -8.67
C LEU A 7 61.49 44.01 -8.97
N LEU A 8 60.61 43.63 -8.04
CA LEU A 8 59.64 42.55 -8.21
C LEU A 8 58.47 43.05 -9.06
N VAL A 9 58.39 42.63 -10.32
CA VAL A 9 57.19 42.81 -11.15
C VAL A 9 56.28 41.60 -10.96
N LEU A 10 55.12 41.84 -10.35
CA LEU A 10 54.06 40.86 -10.16
C LEU A 10 53.29 40.71 -11.48
N VAL A 11 53.49 39.59 -12.19
CA VAL A 11 52.65 39.19 -13.33
C VAL A 11 51.55 38.27 -12.80
N LEU A 12 50.33 38.80 -12.68
CA LEU A 12 49.11 38.03 -12.44
C LEU A 12 48.71 37.32 -13.74
N LEU A 13 48.98 36.02 -13.81
CA LEU A 13 48.40 35.12 -14.82
C LEU A 13 46.98 34.76 -14.38
N LEU A 14 45.98 35.42 -14.97
CA LEU A 14 44.57 35.02 -14.92
C LEU A 14 44.38 33.81 -15.85
N SER A 15 44.42 32.61 -15.29
CA SER A 15 43.91 31.40 -15.94
C SER A 15 42.38 31.38 -15.81
N ALA A 16 41.69 31.73 -16.90
CA ALA A 16 40.26 31.51 -17.03
C ALA A 16 39.98 30.00 -17.17
N ILE A 17 39.68 29.35 -16.04
CA ILE A 17 39.06 28.02 -16.05
C ILE A 17 37.58 28.24 -16.33
N ALA A 18 37.18 28.03 -17.58
CA ALA A 18 35.78 27.87 -17.93
C ALA A 18 35.22 26.64 -17.20
N HIS A 19 34.55 26.86 -16.08
CA HIS A 19 33.66 25.86 -15.51
C HIS A 19 32.49 25.73 -16.49
N ALA A 20 32.50 24.66 -17.28
CA ALA A 20 31.26 24.16 -17.86
C ALA A 20 30.39 23.72 -16.68
N ALA A 21 29.54 24.64 -16.22
CA ALA A 21 28.39 24.28 -15.43
C ALA A 21 27.58 23.32 -16.31
N ASN A 22 27.53 22.06 -15.91
CA ASN A 22 26.58 21.11 -16.47
C ASN A 22 25.21 21.68 -16.06
N GLU A 23 24.57 22.43 -16.95
CA GLU A 23 23.17 22.80 -16.79
C GLU A 23 22.40 21.49 -16.73
N ALA A 24 22.08 21.04 -15.52
CA ALA A 24 21.14 19.97 -15.32
C ALA A 24 19.85 20.42 -16.02
N THR A 25 19.49 19.73 -17.11
CA THR A 25 18.20 19.87 -17.75
C THR A 25 17.14 19.88 -16.65
N PRO A 26 16.23 20.87 -16.59
CA PRO A 26 15.19 20.88 -15.58
C PRO A 26 14.53 19.51 -15.57
N ALA A 27 14.53 18.82 -14.43
CA ALA A 27 13.89 17.53 -14.32
C ALA A 27 12.45 17.70 -14.82
N SER A 28 12.13 17.10 -15.96
CA SER A 28 10.81 17.20 -16.56
C SER A 28 9.79 16.76 -15.50
N THR A 29 8.82 17.61 -15.20
CA THR A 29 7.83 17.32 -14.16
C THR A 29 7.16 15.97 -14.44
N LYS A 30 7.19 15.05 -13.46
CA LYS A 30 6.44 13.79 -13.51
C LYS A 30 4.96 14.11 -13.58
N ILE A 31 4.23 13.49 -14.50
CA ILE A 31 2.78 13.65 -14.63
C ILE A 31 2.13 12.28 -14.43
N ALA A 32 1.09 12.23 -13.59
CA ALA A 32 0.13 11.14 -13.50
C ALA A 32 -1.25 11.75 -13.26
N ARG A 33 -2.23 11.37 -14.08
CA ARG A 33 -3.61 11.84 -13.92
C ARG A 33 -4.62 10.90 -14.56
N ILE A 34 -5.82 10.93 -14.02
CA ILE A 34 -7.00 10.39 -14.70
C ILE A 34 -7.48 11.42 -15.75
N SER A 35 -7.82 10.93 -16.94
CA SER A 35 -8.41 11.73 -18.02
C SER A 35 -9.70 12.38 -17.56
N THR A 36 -9.91 13.66 -17.90
CA THR A 36 -11.15 14.38 -17.60
C THR A 36 -12.37 13.81 -18.32
N ALA A 37 -12.16 12.98 -19.35
CA ALA A 37 -13.21 12.23 -20.03
C ALA A 37 -13.65 10.97 -19.29
N THR A 38 -12.87 10.51 -18.29
CA THR A 38 -13.23 9.36 -17.46
C THR A 38 -14.33 9.76 -16.49
N PRO A 39 -15.50 9.08 -16.49
CA PRO A 39 -16.57 9.37 -15.54
C PRO A 39 -16.09 9.25 -14.08
N ALA A 40 -16.54 10.16 -13.21
CA ALA A 40 -16.30 10.03 -11.78
C ALA A 40 -17.07 8.84 -11.19
N PRO A 41 -16.60 8.22 -10.09
CA PRO A 41 -17.37 7.22 -9.37
C PRO A 41 -18.73 7.74 -8.90
N SER A 42 -19.69 6.83 -8.70
CA SER A 42 -21.06 7.21 -8.33
C SER A 42 -21.21 7.54 -6.84
N ARG A 43 -20.47 6.87 -5.96
CA ARG A 43 -20.60 6.95 -4.50
C ARG A 43 -19.39 7.57 -3.80
N PHE A 44 -18.28 6.84 -3.74
CA PHE A 44 -17.04 7.32 -3.13
C PHE A 44 -16.26 8.13 -4.14
N ILE A 45 -16.13 9.42 -3.91
CA ILE A 45 -15.45 10.34 -4.82
C ILE A 45 -14.30 11.05 -4.13
N ILE A 46 -13.39 11.60 -4.92
CA ILE A 46 -12.35 12.49 -4.43
C ILE A 46 -12.85 13.92 -4.47
N ASP A 47 -12.72 14.62 -3.35
CA ASP A 47 -12.94 16.07 -3.25
C ASP A 47 -11.73 16.69 -2.52
N GLY A 48 -10.89 17.37 -3.29
CA GLY A 48 -9.58 17.83 -2.82
C GLY A 48 -8.73 16.65 -2.30
N THR A 49 -8.39 16.69 -1.02
CA THR A 49 -7.59 15.66 -0.33
C THR A 49 -8.44 14.66 0.45
N ALA A 50 -9.76 14.71 0.32
CA ALA A 50 -10.67 13.83 1.04
C ALA A 50 -11.35 12.83 0.10
N ILE A 51 -11.69 11.67 0.67
CA ILE A 51 -12.68 10.76 0.08
C ILE A 51 -14.04 11.14 0.68
N VAL A 52 -15.05 11.35 -0.16
CA VAL A 52 -16.42 11.69 0.24
C VAL A 52 -17.36 10.57 -0.13
N ASP A 53 -18.14 10.07 0.84
CA ASP A 53 -19.27 9.18 0.56
C ASP A 53 -20.49 10.02 0.20
N ARG A 54 -20.86 10.05 -1.08
CA ARG A 54 -22.03 10.80 -1.56
C ARG A 54 -23.33 10.40 -0.90
N ASN A 55 -23.47 9.15 -0.43
CA ASN A 55 -24.69 8.72 0.25
C ASN A 55 -24.84 9.41 1.62
N ALA A 56 -23.73 9.75 2.26
CA ALA A 56 -23.71 10.43 3.56
C ALA A 56 -23.36 11.93 3.46
N ASN A 57 -22.98 12.39 2.26
CA ASN A 57 -22.51 13.74 1.96
C ASN A 57 -21.44 14.25 2.95
N LYS A 58 -20.46 13.40 3.27
CA LYS A 58 -19.39 13.71 4.23
C LYS A 58 -18.07 13.04 3.87
N PRO A 59 -16.93 13.66 4.24
CA PRO A 59 -15.64 12.97 4.24
C PRO A 59 -15.69 11.69 5.06
N VAL A 60 -14.99 10.67 4.61
CA VAL A 60 -14.85 9.40 5.32
C VAL A 60 -13.48 9.30 5.98
N PHE A 61 -13.46 8.69 7.16
CA PHE A 61 -12.25 8.15 7.75
C PHE A 61 -12.45 6.65 7.97
N PHE A 62 -11.66 5.84 7.29
CA PHE A 62 -11.72 4.39 7.33
C PHE A 62 -10.96 3.88 8.57
N ARG A 63 -11.72 3.27 9.46
CA ARG A 63 -11.28 2.44 10.58
C ARG A 63 -11.17 1.04 10.06
N GLY A 64 -10.01 0.77 9.49
CA GLY A 64 -9.78 -0.36 8.62
C GLY A 64 -9.33 -1.61 9.36
N MET A 65 -9.70 -2.76 8.82
CA MET A 65 -9.15 -4.06 9.18
C MET A 65 -8.71 -4.80 7.92
N GLY A 66 -7.46 -5.26 7.89
CA GLY A 66 -6.98 -6.20 6.87
C GLY A 66 -7.70 -7.52 7.03
N TYR A 67 -8.04 -8.17 5.91
CA TYR A 67 -8.83 -9.39 5.96
C TYR A 67 -8.44 -10.43 4.91
N SER A 68 -7.83 -11.50 5.39
CA SER A 68 -7.48 -12.69 4.64
C SER A 68 -7.93 -13.96 5.40
N PRO A 69 -9.18 -14.41 5.22
CA PRO A 69 -9.81 -15.41 6.10
C PRO A 69 -9.53 -16.86 5.70
N TYR A 70 -8.30 -17.14 5.27
CA TYR A 70 -7.86 -18.52 5.07
C TYR A 70 -7.65 -19.18 6.42
N LEU A 71 -8.18 -20.39 6.57
CA LEU A 71 -8.02 -21.20 7.76
C LEU A 71 -7.03 -22.34 7.50
N THR A 72 -6.65 -23.07 8.54
CA THR A 72 -5.74 -24.21 8.43
C THR A 72 -6.18 -25.17 7.31
N GLY A 73 -5.25 -25.46 6.40
CA GLY A 73 -5.43 -26.29 5.22
C GLY A 73 -5.85 -25.54 3.95
N GLU A 74 -6.03 -24.21 4.01
CA GLU A 74 -6.41 -23.38 2.87
C GLU A 74 -5.24 -22.50 2.40
N THR A 75 -5.21 -22.16 1.11
CA THR A 75 -4.20 -21.25 0.55
C THR A 75 -4.72 -20.54 -0.72
N PRO A 76 -4.45 -19.24 -0.89
CA PRO A 76 -4.65 -18.49 -2.13
C PRO A 76 -3.52 -18.62 -3.13
N LEU A 77 -2.44 -19.38 -2.87
CA LEU A 77 -1.28 -19.45 -3.77
C LEU A 77 -1.69 -19.77 -5.23
N PHE A 78 -2.76 -20.54 -5.39
CA PHE A 78 -3.32 -20.92 -6.69
C PHE A 78 -4.60 -20.16 -7.05
N GLY A 79 -4.85 -19.02 -6.41
CA GLY A 79 -6.04 -18.18 -6.61
C GLY A 79 -7.33 -18.79 -6.05
N ALA A 80 -7.23 -19.81 -5.18
CA ALA A 80 -8.41 -20.44 -4.59
C ALA A 80 -9.10 -19.48 -3.60
N PRO A 81 -10.44 -19.39 -3.61
CA PRO A 81 -11.19 -18.62 -2.64
C PRO A 81 -11.04 -19.23 -1.23
N PRO A 82 -11.13 -18.45 -0.14
CA PRO A 82 -11.27 -19.00 1.21
C PRO A 82 -12.59 -19.76 1.34
N GLY A 83 -12.69 -20.65 2.33
CA GLY A 83 -13.87 -21.49 2.52
C GLY A 83 -15.19 -20.72 2.70
N ASP A 84 -16.30 -21.31 2.24
CA ASP A 84 -17.66 -20.76 2.36
C ASP A 84 -18.52 -21.59 3.33
N ASP A 85 -18.01 -21.73 4.57
CA ASP A 85 -18.50 -22.65 5.60
C ASP A 85 -19.27 -21.96 6.74
N GLY A 86 -19.66 -20.70 6.55
CA GLY A 86 -20.39 -19.91 7.54
C GLY A 86 -19.52 -19.14 8.54
N ARG A 87 -18.19 -19.19 8.43
CA ARG A 87 -17.26 -18.43 9.31
C ARG A 87 -17.52 -16.91 9.35
N TYR A 88 -18.06 -16.36 8.27
CA TYR A 88 -18.21 -14.91 8.09
C TYR A 88 -19.19 -14.26 9.07
N ALA A 89 -20.16 -15.00 9.60
CA ALA A 89 -21.08 -14.47 10.61
C ALA A 89 -20.34 -14.12 11.91
N GLU A 90 -19.38 -14.97 12.30
CA GLU A 90 -18.49 -14.73 13.44
C GLU A 90 -17.54 -13.58 13.15
N HIS A 91 -16.81 -13.65 12.03
CA HIS A 91 -15.74 -12.69 11.71
C HIS A 91 -16.29 -11.25 11.58
N LEU A 92 -17.39 -11.06 10.83
CA LEU A 92 -18.03 -9.75 10.70
C LEU A 92 -18.71 -9.28 11.99
N GLY A 93 -19.15 -10.22 12.83
CA GLY A 93 -19.63 -9.93 14.19
C GLY A 93 -18.54 -9.32 15.06
N LEU A 94 -17.34 -9.93 15.08
CA LEU A 94 -16.17 -9.43 15.77
C LEU A 94 -15.76 -8.05 15.24
N MET A 95 -15.63 -7.88 13.92
CA MET A 95 -15.26 -6.59 13.31
C MET A 95 -16.25 -5.47 13.68
N ARG A 96 -17.54 -5.76 13.74
CA ARG A 96 -18.55 -4.80 14.21
C ARG A 96 -18.31 -4.39 15.67
N GLU A 97 -18.01 -5.34 16.55
CA GLU A 97 -17.71 -5.07 17.97
C GLU A 97 -16.43 -4.24 18.16
N LEU A 98 -15.47 -4.37 17.25
CA LEU A 98 -14.26 -3.56 17.19
C LEU A 98 -14.49 -2.14 16.69
N GLY A 99 -15.66 -1.82 16.12
CA GLY A 99 -15.94 -0.50 15.54
C GLY A 99 -15.33 -0.29 14.15
N VAL A 100 -14.93 -1.38 13.48
CA VAL A 100 -14.47 -1.37 12.08
C VAL A 100 -15.57 -0.80 11.18
N ASN A 101 -15.19 0.02 10.20
CA ASN A 101 -16.11 0.51 9.17
C ASN A 101 -15.67 0.20 7.74
N TYR A 102 -14.45 -0.32 7.57
CA TYR A 102 -13.82 -0.61 6.29
C TYR A 102 -12.99 -1.89 6.36
N LEU A 103 -13.10 -2.74 5.34
CA LEU A 103 -12.27 -3.93 5.19
C LEU A 103 -11.33 -3.77 4.01
N GLN A 104 -10.04 -4.08 4.19
CA GLN A 104 -9.11 -4.29 3.08
C GLN A 104 -9.08 -5.80 2.79
N VAL A 105 -9.69 -6.21 1.67
CA VAL A 105 -9.87 -7.63 1.34
C VAL A 105 -8.75 -8.08 0.40
N PHE A 106 -7.96 -9.05 0.85
CA PHE A 106 -6.82 -9.59 0.10
C PHE A 106 -7.17 -10.74 -0.85
N PRO A 107 -8.06 -11.69 -0.50
CA PRO A 107 -8.42 -12.76 -1.42
C PRO A 107 -9.03 -12.21 -2.71
N LEU A 108 -8.50 -12.66 -3.85
CA LEU A 108 -8.96 -12.25 -5.17
C LEU A 108 -10.46 -12.55 -5.40
N LEU A 109 -10.94 -13.66 -4.84
CA LEU A 109 -12.28 -14.17 -5.04
C LEU A 109 -12.95 -14.51 -3.70
N MET A 110 -13.45 -13.51 -2.98
CA MET A 110 -14.22 -13.77 -1.76
C MET A 110 -15.50 -14.57 -2.05
N PRO A 111 -15.89 -15.56 -1.23
CA PRO A 111 -17.05 -16.39 -1.53
C PRO A 111 -18.38 -15.68 -1.26
N LYS A 112 -19.48 -16.26 -1.75
CA LYS A 112 -20.82 -15.67 -1.66
C LYS A 112 -21.30 -15.53 -0.22
N GLY A 113 -20.97 -16.46 0.68
CA GLY A 113 -21.37 -16.36 2.08
C GLY A 113 -20.78 -15.13 2.79
N PHE A 114 -19.55 -14.71 2.44
CA PHE A 114 -19.00 -13.46 2.95
C PHE A 114 -19.89 -12.26 2.61
N PHE A 115 -20.27 -12.11 1.35
CA PHE A 115 -21.12 -11.01 0.91
C PHE A 115 -22.55 -11.10 1.45
N THR A 116 -23.03 -12.31 1.71
CA THR A 116 -24.34 -12.54 2.37
C THR A 116 -24.33 -12.05 3.82
N GLU A 117 -23.23 -12.26 4.55
CA GLU A 117 -23.08 -11.71 5.89
C GLU A 117 -22.77 -10.20 5.87
N LEU A 118 -22.04 -9.71 4.86
CA LEU A 118 -21.77 -8.29 4.66
C LEU A 118 -23.05 -7.47 4.51
N ASP A 119 -24.07 -8.01 3.83
CA ASP A 119 -25.39 -7.38 3.66
C ASP A 119 -26.08 -7.06 5.00
N LYS A 120 -25.76 -7.79 6.07
CA LYS A 120 -26.29 -7.58 7.42
C LYS A 120 -25.59 -6.44 8.17
N THR A 121 -24.59 -5.81 7.55
CA THR A 121 -23.74 -4.79 8.16
C THR A 121 -23.79 -3.48 7.37
N LYS A 122 -23.16 -2.44 7.93
CA LYS A 122 -22.88 -1.18 7.23
C LYS A 122 -21.43 -1.09 6.71
N LEU A 123 -20.67 -2.18 6.83
CA LEU A 123 -19.29 -2.21 6.37
C LEU A 123 -19.24 -1.97 4.86
N VAL A 124 -18.13 -1.35 4.47
CA VAL A 124 -17.69 -1.22 3.08
C VAL A 124 -16.31 -1.84 2.97
N TYR A 125 -15.85 -2.09 1.76
CA TYR A 125 -14.58 -2.79 1.56
C TYR A 125 -13.81 -2.25 0.35
N GLY A 126 -12.49 -2.39 0.38
CA GLY A 126 -11.63 -2.34 -0.80
C GLY A 126 -11.24 -3.75 -1.21
N GLN A 127 -11.05 -3.95 -2.50
CA GLN A 127 -10.61 -5.21 -3.07
C GLN A 127 -9.17 -5.06 -3.57
N ASP A 128 -8.22 -5.75 -2.95
CA ASP A 128 -6.90 -5.93 -3.52
C ASP A 128 -6.96 -6.91 -4.70
N ILE A 129 -6.19 -6.60 -5.73
CA ILE A 129 -5.96 -7.46 -6.87
C ILE A 129 -4.45 -7.59 -7.03
N TRP A 130 -3.93 -8.76 -6.67
CA TRP A 130 -2.49 -9.00 -6.66
C TRP A 130 -1.88 -8.89 -8.06
N VAL A 131 -0.72 -8.24 -8.09
CA VAL A 131 0.22 -8.28 -9.20
C VAL A 131 1.44 -9.01 -8.66
N MET A 132 1.99 -9.96 -9.40
CA MET A 132 3.15 -10.72 -8.95
C MET A 132 4.34 -9.78 -8.67
N GLY A 133 4.58 -9.44 -7.39
CA GLY A 133 5.52 -8.39 -7.00
C GLY A 133 6.97 -8.65 -7.39
N GLY A 134 7.33 -9.93 -7.58
CA GLY A 134 8.65 -10.39 -8.00
C GLY A 134 8.81 -10.63 -9.50
N ALA A 135 7.86 -10.19 -10.35
CA ALA A 135 7.88 -10.49 -11.78
C ALA A 135 9.24 -10.15 -12.44
N PRO A 136 9.69 -10.92 -13.46
CA PRO A 136 10.95 -10.64 -14.14
C PRO A 136 10.94 -9.29 -14.88
N ASP A 137 9.76 -8.89 -15.36
CA ASP A 137 9.51 -7.70 -16.16
C ASP A 137 8.04 -7.29 -16.09
N PHE A 138 7.73 -6.11 -15.55
CA PHE A 138 6.35 -5.62 -15.50
C PHE A 138 5.83 -5.13 -16.86
N LEU A 139 6.71 -4.88 -17.84
CA LEU A 139 6.33 -4.47 -19.20
C LEU A 139 6.32 -5.61 -20.21
N ASP A 140 6.65 -6.84 -19.78
CA ASP A 140 6.50 -8.01 -20.65
C ASP A 140 5.04 -8.17 -21.09
N ALA A 141 4.85 -8.38 -22.39
CA ALA A 141 3.52 -8.38 -22.99
C ALA A 141 2.66 -9.55 -22.51
N ALA A 142 3.26 -10.73 -22.29
CA ALA A 142 2.54 -11.90 -21.81
C ALA A 142 2.17 -11.74 -20.33
N PHE A 143 3.08 -11.19 -19.51
CA PHE A 143 2.81 -10.83 -18.13
C PHE A 143 1.65 -9.83 -18.03
N LEU A 144 1.73 -8.70 -18.73
CA LEU A 144 0.67 -7.68 -18.74
C LEU A 144 -0.67 -8.28 -19.17
N ALA A 145 -0.70 -9.08 -20.25
CA ALA A 145 -1.95 -9.69 -20.73
C ALA A 145 -2.56 -10.66 -19.71
N ALA A 146 -1.73 -11.48 -19.04
CA ALA A 146 -2.19 -12.40 -18.00
C ALA A 146 -2.71 -11.65 -16.77
N THR A 147 -1.98 -10.63 -16.30
CA THR A 147 -2.39 -9.78 -15.17
C THR A 147 -3.68 -9.02 -15.48
N ILE A 148 -3.83 -8.45 -16.67
CA ILE A 148 -5.10 -7.81 -17.10
C ILE A 148 -6.24 -8.82 -17.10
N THR A 149 -6.01 -10.05 -17.54
CA THR A 149 -7.05 -11.11 -17.53
C THR A 149 -7.50 -11.42 -16.11
N GLN A 150 -6.57 -11.53 -15.16
CA GLN A 150 -6.86 -11.74 -13.75
C GLN A 150 -7.63 -10.56 -13.13
N ILE A 151 -7.19 -9.32 -13.40
CA ILE A 151 -7.88 -8.10 -12.94
C ILE A 151 -9.33 -8.11 -13.41
N LYS A 152 -9.58 -8.41 -14.69
CA LYS A 152 -10.93 -8.50 -15.25
C LYS A 152 -11.76 -9.57 -14.57
N ALA A 153 -11.18 -10.73 -14.27
CA ALA A 153 -11.88 -11.80 -13.57
C ALA A 153 -12.31 -11.40 -12.14
N VAL A 154 -11.45 -10.69 -11.41
CA VAL A 154 -11.78 -10.19 -10.06
C VAL A 154 -12.84 -9.10 -10.09
N ILE A 155 -12.77 -8.17 -11.05
CA ILE A 155 -13.84 -7.18 -11.27
C ILE A 155 -15.15 -7.91 -11.59
N ASP A 156 -15.15 -8.87 -12.53
CA ASP A 156 -16.34 -9.64 -12.89
C ASP A 156 -16.96 -10.37 -11.69
N HIS A 157 -16.11 -10.98 -10.85
CA HIS A 157 -16.53 -11.63 -9.61
C HIS A 157 -17.16 -10.64 -8.62
N THR A 158 -16.56 -9.45 -8.49
CA THR A 158 -17.07 -8.37 -7.65
C THR A 158 -18.46 -7.92 -8.08
N TYR A 159 -18.73 -7.85 -9.39
CA TYR A 159 -20.07 -7.54 -9.90
C TYR A 159 -21.05 -8.71 -9.82
N SER A 160 -20.56 -9.94 -9.88
CA SER A 160 -21.37 -11.15 -9.78
C SER A 160 -21.91 -11.38 -8.36
N VAL A 161 -21.04 -11.31 -7.35
CA VAL A 161 -21.40 -11.60 -5.95
C VAL A 161 -20.94 -10.54 -4.96
N GLY A 162 -19.97 -9.71 -5.35
CA GLY A 162 -19.22 -8.84 -4.43
C GLY A 162 -19.94 -7.62 -3.87
N ARG A 163 -21.18 -7.34 -4.28
CA ARG A 163 -21.93 -6.15 -3.84
C ARG A 163 -21.15 -4.87 -4.19
N PRO A 164 -21.05 -4.50 -5.49
CA PRO A 164 -20.31 -3.32 -5.92
C PRO A 164 -20.75 -2.03 -5.21
N ASP A 165 -22.00 -1.92 -4.74
CA ASP A 165 -22.44 -0.76 -3.94
C ASP A 165 -21.78 -0.63 -2.56
N ARG A 166 -21.14 -1.70 -2.07
CA ARG A 166 -20.31 -1.73 -0.85
C ARG A 166 -18.82 -1.59 -1.13
N LEU A 167 -18.40 -1.60 -2.40
CA LEU A 167 -17.01 -1.42 -2.79
C LEU A 167 -16.62 0.06 -2.73
N VAL A 168 -15.48 0.35 -2.12
CA VAL A 168 -14.85 1.68 -2.11
C VAL A 168 -13.88 1.81 -3.27
N LEU A 169 -12.95 0.86 -3.38
CA LEU A 169 -11.85 0.91 -4.33
C LEU A 169 -11.42 -0.48 -4.79
N PHE A 170 -10.79 -0.53 -5.96
CA PHE A 170 -9.89 -1.60 -6.37
C PHE A 170 -8.43 -1.13 -6.16
N SER A 171 -7.62 -1.96 -5.53
CA SER A 171 -6.17 -1.76 -5.39
C SER A 171 -5.46 -2.71 -6.36
N ILE A 172 -4.82 -2.16 -7.37
CA ILE A 172 -4.15 -2.92 -8.44
C ILE A 172 -2.67 -3.09 -8.09
N GLY A 173 -2.32 -4.27 -7.61
CA GLY A 173 -1.00 -4.61 -7.09
C GLY A 173 -0.77 -4.14 -5.67
N ASP A 174 0.10 -4.86 -4.98
CA ASP A 174 0.55 -4.59 -3.61
C ASP A 174 2.06 -4.87 -3.54
N GLU A 175 2.79 -4.09 -2.75
CA GLU A 175 4.22 -4.25 -2.40
C GLU A 175 5.14 -4.81 -3.50
N LEU A 176 5.26 -4.11 -4.65
CA LEU A 176 6.21 -4.54 -5.69
C LEU A 176 7.65 -4.60 -5.13
N GLN A 177 8.36 -5.69 -5.43
CA GLN A 177 9.70 -5.93 -4.92
C GLN A 177 10.72 -5.00 -5.58
N ALA A 178 11.63 -4.42 -4.79
CA ALA A 178 12.64 -3.47 -5.27
C ALA A 178 13.48 -4.01 -6.44
N ASP A 179 13.85 -5.29 -6.41
CA ASP A 179 14.62 -5.92 -7.50
C ASP A 179 13.83 -6.04 -8.80
N ALA A 180 12.52 -6.32 -8.73
CA ALA A 180 11.66 -6.36 -9.92
C ALA A 180 11.48 -4.97 -10.55
N ILE A 181 11.34 -3.94 -9.72
CA ILE A 181 11.27 -2.53 -10.15
C ILE A 181 12.57 -2.16 -10.89
N LYS A 182 13.74 -2.38 -10.26
CA LYS A 182 15.05 -2.07 -10.85
C LYS A 182 15.27 -2.77 -12.19
N ARG A 183 14.91 -4.06 -12.27
CA ARG A 183 15.05 -4.84 -13.52
C ARG A 183 14.16 -4.31 -14.64
N THR A 184 12.89 -4.04 -14.35
CA THR A 184 11.94 -3.48 -15.33
C THR A 184 12.42 -2.12 -15.82
N ASP A 185 12.80 -1.24 -14.89
CA ASP A 185 13.23 0.12 -15.22
C ASP A 185 14.53 0.15 -16.03
N THR A 186 15.47 -0.76 -15.73
CA THR A 186 16.74 -0.89 -16.47
C THR A 186 16.53 -1.45 -17.87
N ARG A 187 15.55 -2.34 -18.05
CA ARG A 187 15.29 -3.01 -19.33
C ARG A 187 14.60 -2.10 -20.34
N HIS A 188 13.79 -1.16 -19.87
CA HIS A 188 12.94 -0.32 -20.72
C HIS A 188 13.14 1.19 -20.46
N PRO A 189 14.38 1.71 -20.40
CA PRO A 189 14.65 3.08 -19.97
C PRO A 189 13.97 4.15 -20.83
N GLU A 190 13.61 3.83 -22.07
CA GLU A 190 12.88 4.67 -23.01
C GLU A 190 11.37 4.73 -22.77
N VAL A 191 10.80 3.79 -22.00
CA VAL A 191 9.35 3.75 -21.72
C VAL A 191 9.03 4.68 -20.56
N ARG A 192 8.76 5.94 -20.89
CA ARG A 192 8.54 7.02 -19.91
C ARG A 192 7.12 7.57 -19.87
N ASP A 193 6.37 7.33 -20.94
CA ASP A 193 5.07 7.92 -21.18
C ASP A 193 4.04 6.85 -21.53
N PHE A 194 2.78 7.07 -21.12
CA PHE A 194 1.65 6.28 -21.55
C PHE A 194 0.39 7.12 -21.55
N THR A 195 -0.33 7.08 -22.67
CA THR A 195 -1.65 7.69 -22.83
C THR A 195 -2.65 6.57 -23.08
N GLY A 196 -3.26 6.11 -21.99
CA GLY A 196 -4.38 5.18 -22.03
C GLY A 196 -5.71 5.89 -22.29
N LYS A 197 -6.81 5.15 -22.19
CA LYS A 197 -8.15 5.71 -22.34
C LYS A 197 -8.55 6.58 -21.13
N HIS A 198 -8.05 6.19 -19.96
CA HIS A 198 -8.41 6.71 -18.66
C HIS A 198 -7.23 7.24 -17.86
N ILE A 199 -6.03 6.67 -18.00
CA ILE A 199 -4.82 7.09 -17.29
C ILE A 199 -3.83 7.71 -18.28
N ILE A 200 -3.25 8.84 -17.88
CA ILE A 200 -2.20 9.52 -18.62
C ILE A 200 -1.02 9.74 -17.69
N VAL A 201 0.14 9.22 -18.08
CA VAL A 201 1.41 9.41 -17.38
C VAL A 201 2.47 9.93 -18.34
N ALA A 202 3.33 10.83 -17.84
CA ALA A 202 4.48 11.32 -18.58
C ALA A 202 5.71 11.49 -17.69
N ASN A 203 6.89 11.27 -18.25
CA ASN A 203 8.18 11.32 -17.57
C ASN A 203 8.28 10.37 -16.35
N ARG A 204 7.54 9.26 -16.36
CA ARG A 204 7.46 8.27 -15.26
C ARG A 204 8.43 7.11 -15.46
N THR A 205 8.70 6.33 -14.42
CA THR A 205 9.53 5.12 -14.55
C THR A 205 8.82 4.06 -15.39
N PRO A 206 9.55 3.13 -16.03
CA PRO A 206 8.92 2.04 -16.78
C PRO A 206 7.96 1.20 -15.93
N THR A 207 8.29 0.95 -14.66
CA THR A 207 7.39 0.30 -13.71
C THR A 207 6.11 1.12 -13.46
N GLU A 208 6.22 2.43 -13.27
CA GLU A 208 5.05 3.32 -13.17
C GLU A 208 4.20 3.25 -14.44
N VAL A 209 4.81 3.21 -15.63
CA VAL A 209 4.07 3.04 -16.90
C VAL A 209 3.35 1.69 -16.95
N ALA A 210 3.97 0.60 -16.48
CA ALA A 210 3.33 -0.71 -16.42
C ALA A 210 2.08 -0.71 -15.53
N LEU A 211 2.19 -0.16 -14.32
CA LEU A 211 1.06 -0.04 -13.39
C LEU A 211 -0.04 0.87 -13.96
N ALA A 212 0.32 1.97 -14.61
CA ALA A 212 -0.64 2.84 -15.28
C ALA A 212 -1.46 2.10 -16.35
N ARG A 213 -0.83 1.19 -17.12
CA ARG A 213 -1.52 0.33 -18.10
C ARG A 213 -2.50 -0.65 -17.43
N LEU A 214 -2.10 -1.22 -16.29
CA LEU A 214 -2.97 -2.14 -15.54
C LEU A 214 -4.19 -1.42 -14.96
N VAL A 215 -3.99 -0.26 -14.35
CA VAL A 215 -5.09 0.57 -13.80
C VAL A 215 -6.00 1.07 -14.92
N ASP A 216 -5.45 1.52 -16.06
CA ASP A 216 -6.22 1.93 -17.23
C ASP A 216 -7.14 0.82 -17.74
N ALA A 217 -6.59 -0.39 -17.90
CA ALA A 217 -7.35 -1.56 -18.36
C ALA A 217 -8.43 -1.98 -17.36
N ALA A 218 -8.17 -1.82 -16.06
CA ALA A 218 -9.12 -2.11 -15.00
C ALA A 218 -10.32 -1.14 -15.05
N ILE A 219 -10.04 0.17 -15.14
CA ILE A 219 -11.06 1.22 -15.26
C ILE A 219 -11.88 1.03 -16.55
N ASP A 220 -11.22 0.75 -17.68
CA ASP A 220 -11.91 0.54 -18.97
C ASP A 220 -12.84 -0.65 -18.91
N HIS A 221 -12.39 -1.78 -18.35
CA HIS A 221 -13.21 -2.97 -18.24
C HIS A 221 -14.45 -2.73 -17.37
N GLU A 222 -14.28 -2.08 -16.23
CA GLU A 222 -15.40 -1.78 -15.32
C GLU A 222 -16.43 -0.87 -16.00
N LEU A 223 -15.97 0.21 -16.63
CA LEU A 223 -16.84 1.16 -17.33
C LEU A 223 -17.54 0.54 -18.54
N THR A 224 -16.82 -0.18 -19.39
CA THR A 224 -17.37 -0.73 -20.64
C THR A 224 -18.37 -1.85 -20.40
N ARG A 225 -18.14 -2.67 -19.37
CA ARG A 225 -18.99 -3.83 -19.07
C ARG A 225 -20.13 -3.51 -18.11
N TYR A 226 -19.90 -2.62 -17.15
CA TYR A 226 -20.85 -2.35 -16.05
C TYR A 226 -21.36 -0.91 -15.98
N GLY A 227 -20.86 -0.01 -16.84
CA GLY A 227 -21.38 1.36 -16.97
C GLY A 227 -21.08 2.29 -15.79
N ARG A 228 -20.22 1.87 -14.86
CA ARG A 228 -19.79 2.66 -13.69
C ARG A 228 -18.33 2.33 -13.35
N ARG A 229 -17.75 3.10 -12.44
CA ARG A 229 -16.47 2.75 -11.82
C ARG A 229 -16.41 3.04 -10.33
N HIS A 230 -15.46 2.40 -9.65
CA HIS A 230 -15.04 2.74 -8.29
C HIS A 230 -13.72 3.52 -8.28
N LEU A 231 -13.22 3.83 -7.09
CA LEU A 231 -11.88 4.38 -6.93
C LEU A 231 -10.82 3.32 -7.26
N TYR A 232 -9.66 3.75 -7.71
CA TYR A 232 -8.53 2.91 -8.05
C TYR A 232 -7.26 3.44 -7.39
N CYS A 233 -6.44 2.56 -6.84
CA CYS A 233 -5.07 2.85 -6.44
C CYS A 233 -4.15 1.68 -6.81
N HIS A 234 -2.86 1.89 -6.61
CA HIS A 234 -1.89 0.83 -6.39
C HIS A 234 -1.45 0.93 -4.93
N THR A 235 -1.43 -0.18 -4.20
CA THR A 235 -0.89 -0.17 -2.84
C THR A 235 0.62 -0.34 -2.89
N SER A 236 1.32 0.69 -2.45
CA SER A 236 2.78 0.69 -2.38
C SER A 236 3.25 0.64 -0.93
N TRP A 237 4.55 0.70 -0.73
CA TRP A 237 5.17 0.49 0.57
C TRP A 237 6.47 1.27 0.67
N THR A 238 6.88 1.51 1.92
CA THR A 238 7.94 2.49 2.22
C THR A 238 9.30 2.15 1.59
N HIS A 239 9.54 0.89 1.20
CA HIS A 239 10.82 0.39 0.70
C HIS A 239 11.18 0.94 -0.69
N VAL A 240 10.19 1.35 -1.49
CA VAL A 240 10.38 1.70 -2.91
C VAL A 240 9.95 3.13 -3.26
N GLY A 241 9.37 3.85 -2.30
CA GLY A 241 8.89 5.23 -2.45
C GLY A 241 7.68 5.53 -1.56
N PRO A 242 7.00 6.67 -1.78
CA PRO A 242 7.34 7.74 -2.72
C PRO A 242 8.46 8.68 -2.21
N LEU A 243 8.84 8.58 -0.93
CA LEU A 243 9.88 9.44 -0.34
C LEU A 243 11.28 8.99 -0.78
N ALA A 244 11.83 9.68 -1.79
CA ALA A 244 13.07 9.32 -2.49
C ALA A 244 14.36 9.62 -1.73
N ASP A 245 14.37 10.67 -0.91
CA ASP A 245 15.56 11.17 -0.21
C ASP A 245 15.75 10.49 1.15
N ARG A 246 15.89 9.17 1.14
CA ARG A 246 16.05 8.37 2.37
C ARG A 246 17.22 7.39 2.27
N PRO A 247 17.97 7.19 3.35
CA PRO A 247 19.16 6.33 3.35
C PRO A 247 18.85 4.84 3.18
N ASP A 248 17.59 4.45 3.32
CA ASP A 248 17.15 3.06 3.44
C ASP A 248 16.16 2.62 2.35
N ILE A 249 15.90 3.48 1.36
CA ILE A 249 15.13 3.11 0.16
C ILE A 249 15.90 2.05 -0.64
N GLU A 250 15.20 1.01 -1.08
CA GLU A 250 15.81 -0.18 -1.69
C GLU A 250 15.97 -0.08 -3.22
N VAL A 251 15.51 1.03 -3.78
CA VAL A 251 15.63 1.38 -5.20
C VAL A 251 16.46 2.66 -5.36
N PRO A 252 17.22 2.80 -6.46
CA PRO A 252 17.91 4.06 -6.75
C PRO A 252 16.88 5.18 -6.97
N ARG A 253 17.29 6.45 -6.78
CA ARG A 253 16.42 7.62 -6.98
C ARG A 253 15.67 7.61 -8.33
N ALA A 254 16.32 7.13 -9.39
CA ALA A 254 15.74 7.05 -10.73
C ALA A 254 14.59 6.03 -10.86
N SER A 255 14.48 5.08 -9.93
CA SER A 255 13.48 4.00 -9.88
C SER A 255 12.49 4.14 -8.72
N VAL A 256 12.48 5.29 -8.03
CA VAL A 256 11.49 5.54 -6.98
C VAL A 256 10.10 5.49 -7.55
N LEU A 257 9.28 4.61 -6.96
CA LEU A 257 7.89 4.40 -7.31
C LEU A 257 7.02 5.41 -6.56
N VAL A 258 6.34 6.28 -7.30
CA VAL A 258 5.32 7.16 -6.75
C VAL A 258 3.95 6.61 -7.16
N ALA A 259 3.19 6.11 -6.18
CA ALA A 259 1.90 5.44 -6.40
C ALA A 259 0.72 6.44 -6.50
N ASP A 260 0.85 7.43 -7.40
CA ASP A 260 -0.15 8.48 -7.67
C ASP A 260 -0.97 8.24 -8.96
N MET A 261 -0.92 7.01 -9.49
CA MET A 261 -1.50 6.64 -10.79
C MET A 261 -2.96 6.15 -10.69
N GLY A 262 -3.75 6.82 -9.85
CA GLY A 262 -5.13 6.45 -9.53
C GLY A 262 -5.89 7.63 -8.93
N ASP A 263 -6.92 7.36 -8.12
CA ASP A 263 -7.69 8.40 -7.44
C ASP A 263 -7.09 8.79 -6.07
N LEU A 264 -6.35 7.87 -5.44
CA LEU A 264 -5.75 8.05 -4.11
C LEU A 264 -4.39 7.36 -4.00
N MET A 265 -3.61 7.74 -2.99
CA MET A 265 -2.35 7.08 -2.64
C MET A 265 -2.60 6.04 -1.54
N CYS A 266 -2.35 4.77 -1.84
CA CYS A 266 -2.46 3.65 -0.91
C CYS A 266 -1.05 3.22 -0.47
N MET A 267 -0.80 3.15 0.84
CA MET A 267 0.52 2.84 1.40
C MET A 267 0.45 1.85 2.56
N ASN A 268 1.23 0.78 2.48
CA ASN A 268 1.59 -0.03 3.63
C ASN A 268 2.72 0.67 4.39
N VAL A 269 2.48 0.98 5.66
CA VAL A 269 3.38 1.76 6.51
C VAL A 269 3.56 1.04 7.83
N TYR A 270 4.59 0.21 7.92
CA TYR A 270 4.94 -0.49 9.15
C TYR A 270 5.89 0.33 10.01
N THR A 271 5.64 0.38 11.31
CA THR A 271 6.45 1.15 12.28
C THR A 271 7.90 0.67 12.36
N TYR A 272 8.14 -0.60 12.06
CA TYR A 272 9.49 -1.19 12.04
C TYR A 272 10.22 -1.00 10.72
N ALA A 273 9.53 -0.60 9.65
CA ALA A 273 10.15 -0.41 8.34
C ALA A 273 11.27 0.62 8.45
N ARG A 274 12.37 0.37 7.73
CA ARG A 274 13.56 1.23 7.85
C ARG A 274 13.22 2.68 7.51
N GLY A 275 12.35 2.88 6.51
CA GLY A 275 11.99 4.22 6.05
C GLY A 275 11.23 5.02 7.10
N VAL A 276 10.45 4.31 7.91
CA VAL A 276 9.78 4.91 9.05
C VAL A 276 10.76 5.19 10.18
N LYS A 277 11.71 4.29 10.46
CA LYS A 277 12.69 4.48 11.55
C LYS A 277 13.69 5.60 11.29
N THR A 278 13.99 5.88 10.02
CA THR A 278 14.93 6.94 9.61
C THR A 278 14.25 8.29 9.39
N SER A 279 12.92 8.35 9.46
CA SER A 279 12.17 9.60 9.33
C SER A 279 12.43 10.54 10.52
N PRO A 280 12.36 11.86 10.32
CA PRO A 280 12.48 12.83 11.41
C PRO A 280 11.40 12.60 12.48
N PRO A 281 11.57 13.11 13.70
CA PRO A 281 10.50 13.06 14.70
C PRO A 281 9.30 13.89 14.24
N GLY A 282 8.10 13.33 14.37
CA GLY A 282 6.86 14.01 14.03
C GLY A 282 6.56 15.21 14.92
N SER A 283 5.80 16.16 14.37
CA SER A 283 5.62 17.48 14.99
C SER A 283 4.85 17.51 16.32
N VAL A 284 4.05 16.48 16.62
CA VAL A 284 3.17 16.42 17.81
C VAL A 284 3.60 15.33 18.80
N THR A 285 3.81 14.10 18.33
CA THR A 285 4.14 12.95 19.19
C THR A 285 5.64 12.69 19.28
N GLY A 286 6.44 13.27 18.38
CA GLY A 286 7.87 13.02 18.29
C GLY A 286 8.24 11.63 17.77
N THR A 287 7.27 10.80 17.37
CA THR A 287 7.54 9.48 16.80
C THR A 287 8.03 9.63 15.36
N THR A 288 8.89 8.71 14.92
CA THR A 288 9.33 8.69 13.52
C THR A 288 8.22 8.23 12.58
N TYR A 289 7.25 7.44 13.09
CA TYR A 289 6.04 7.10 12.34
C TYR A 289 5.22 8.33 11.99
N GLN A 290 4.98 9.24 12.95
CA GLN A 290 4.33 10.51 12.62
C GLN A 290 5.16 11.34 11.63
N GLY A 291 6.49 11.41 11.80
CA GLY A 291 7.34 12.13 10.86
C GLY A 291 7.24 11.60 9.42
N TYR A 292 7.22 10.28 9.25
CA TYR A 292 6.99 9.67 7.93
C TYR A 292 5.64 10.09 7.33
N LEU A 293 4.57 10.07 8.13
CA LEU A 293 3.24 10.47 7.67
C LEU A 293 3.20 11.95 7.27
N GLU A 294 3.89 12.82 8.00
CA GLU A 294 3.96 14.25 7.69
C GLU A 294 4.72 14.52 6.39
N GLU A 295 5.85 13.83 6.17
CA GLU A 295 6.59 13.91 4.91
C GLU A 295 5.76 13.37 3.75
N LEU A 296 5.08 12.23 3.93
CA LEU A 296 4.18 11.67 2.93
C LEU A 296 3.06 12.65 2.56
N ALA A 297 2.39 13.22 3.56
CA ALA A 297 1.33 14.19 3.35
C ALA A 297 1.82 15.49 2.69
N ALA A 298 3.06 15.92 2.95
CA ALA A 298 3.65 17.08 2.31
C ALA A 298 3.94 16.86 0.81
N ASN A 299 4.19 15.62 0.40
CA ASN A 299 4.60 15.26 -0.96
C ASN A 299 3.44 14.84 -1.89
N THR A 300 2.20 14.94 -1.45
CA THR A 300 1.03 14.62 -2.29
C THR A 300 -0.13 15.60 -2.11
N HIS A 301 -0.91 15.76 -3.17
CA HIS A 301 -2.19 16.46 -3.15
C HIS A 301 -3.39 15.50 -3.16
N MET A 302 -3.14 14.20 -3.22
CA MET A 302 -4.18 13.17 -3.20
C MET A 302 -4.54 12.78 -1.76
N PRO A 303 -5.76 12.26 -1.52
CA PRO A 303 -6.05 11.53 -0.30
C PRO A 303 -5.09 10.34 -0.12
N ILE A 304 -4.79 10.03 1.13
CA ILE A 304 -3.91 8.92 1.52
C ILE A 304 -4.74 7.89 2.31
N LEU A 305 -4.65 6.63 1.95
CA LEU A 305 -5.10 5.51 2.77
C LEU A 305 -3.88 4.72 3.23
N VAL A 306 -3.65 4.63 4.53
CA VAL A 306 -2.67 3.68 5.07
C VAL A 306 -3.35 2.31 5.11
N THR A 307 -3.03 1.47 4.14
CA THR A 307 -3.67 0.18 3.86
C THR A 307 -3.20 -0.95 4.74
N GLN A 308 -2.02 -0.81 5.36
CA GLN A 308 -1.51 -1.76 6.34
C GLN A 308 -0.62 -1.06 7.37
N VAL A 309 -0.87 -1.35 8.65
CA VAL A 309 0.06 -1.16 9.77
C VAL A 309 -0.14 -2.31 10.76
N GLY A 310 0.94 -2.88 11.29
CA GLY A 310 0.86 -4.04 12.17
C GLY A 310 2.17 -4.35 12.86
N LEU A 311 2.14 -5.32 13.79
CA LEU A 311 3.32 -5.95 14.37
C LEU A 311 3.10 -7.46 14.42
N SER A 312 4.00 -8.21 13.78
CA SER A 312 3.96 -9.66 13.81
C SER A 312 4.36 -10.20 15.18
N THR A 313 3.53 -11.05 15.75
CA THR A 313 3.82 -11.73 17.03
C THR A 313 4.44 -13.10 16.83
N SER A 314 5.17 -13.32 15.71
CA SER A 314 5.86 -14.58 15.47
C SER A 314 6.84 -14.88 16.60
N PRO A 315 7.08 -16.16 16.93
CA PRO A 315 8.00 -16.53 18.01
C PRO A 315 9.42 -16.00 17.84
N ILE A 316 9.87 -15.77 16.59
CA ILE A 316 11.20 -15.25 16.27
C ILE A 316 11.16 -14.13 15.23
N ALA A 317 12.24 -13.36 15.14
CA ALA A 317 12.49 -12.36 14.11
C ALA A 317 13.59 -12.86 13.16
N PRO A 318 13.25 -13.66 12.12
CA PRO A 318 14.21 -14.44 11.36
C PRO A 318 14.98 -13.60 10.32
N LYS A 319 14.37 -12.52 9.82
CA LYS A 319 14.95 -11.69 8.75
C LYS A 319 15.80 -10.56 9.35
N ALA A 320 17.09 -10.84 9.63
CA ALA A 320 18.02 -9.86 10.21
C ALA A 320 18.16 -8.56 9.37
N TRP A 321 17.94 -8.64 8.05
CA TRP A 321 17.94 -7.48 7.16
C TRP A 321 16.67 -6.64 7.24
N VAL A 322 15.60 -7.09 7.91
CA VAL A 322 14.40 -6.28 8.23
C VAL A 322 14.18 -6.27 9.76
N PRO A 323 14.97 -5.50 10.53
CA PRO A 323 14.89 -5.52 11.98
C PRO A 323 13.50 -5.15 12.50
N GLY A 324 12.93 -5.99 13.37
CA GLY A 324 11.59 -5.80 13.91
C GLY A 324 10.48 -6.37 13.04
N PHE A 325 10.81 -7.18 12.03
CA PHE A 325 9.85 -8.04 11.35
C PHE A 325 9.75 -9.39 12.06
N GLY A 326 8.69 -9.56 12.87
CA GLY A 326 8.51 -10.71 13.75
C GLY A 326 9.12 -10.54 15.14
N GLY A 327 8.87 -11.51 16.01
CA GLY A 327 9.47 -11.59 17.36
C GLY A 327 8.86 -10.66 18.40
N HIS A 328 7.75 -9.97 18.11
CA HIS A 328 7.11 -9.07 19.07
C HIS A 328 6.26 -9.84 20.07
N LYS A 329 6.19 -9.33 21.31
CA LYS A 329 5.28 -9.90 22.29
C LYS A 329 3.87 -9.37 22.08
N VAL A 330 2.88 -10.22 22.34
CA VAL A 330 1.45 -9.87 22.24
C VAL A 330 1.08 -8.63 23.07
N ASP A 331 1.73 -8.40 24.21
CA ASP A 331 1.49 -7.25 25.08
C ASP A 331 2.11 -5.93 24.58
N GLU A 332 3.00 -5.98 23.59
CA GLU A 332 3.61 -4.79 22.97
C GLU A 332 2.74 -4.21 21.86
N VAL A 333 1.96 -5.05 21.15
CA VAL A 333 1.10 -4.64 20.03
C VAL A 333 0.10 -3.53 20.40
N PRO A 334 -0.60 -3.58 21.56
CA PRO A 334 -1.50 -2.50 21.99
C PRO A 334 -0.85 -1.12 22.04
N LYS A 335 0.41 -1.04 22.48
CA LYS A 335 1.15 0.24 22.56
C LYS A 335 1.37 0.81 21.18
N THR A 336 1.77 -0.04 20.23
CA THR A 336 2.02 0.38 18.84
C THR A 336 0.74 0.81 18.13
N PHE A 337 -0.37 0.11 18.35
CA PHE A 337 -1.66 0.48 17.74
C PHE A 337 -2.17 1.82 18.25
N ARG A 338 -2.06 2.10 19.56
CA ARG A 338 -2.40 3.42 20.12
C ARG A 338 -1.50 4.51 19.57
N ALA A 339 -0.20 4.25 19.45
CA ALA A 339 0.75 5.21 18.88
C ALA A 339 0.43 5.50 17.40
N ALA A 340 0.28 4.48 16.56
CA ALA A 340 -0.04 4.63 15.14
C ALA A 340 -1.37 5.36 14.91
N TRP A 341 -2.40 5.05 15.72
CA TRP A 341 -3.67 5.76 15.69
C TRP A 341 -3.51 7.24 16.06
N LYS A 342 -2.84 7.54 17.18
CA LYS A 342 -2.58 8.93 17.59
C LYS A 342 -1.78 9.69 16.53
N ASP A 343 -0.77 9.05 15.96
CA ASP A 343 0.15 9.66 14.99
C ASP A 343 -0.60 10.06 13.72
N ILE A 344 -1.40 9.16 13.13
CA ILE A 344 -2.16 9.49 11.91
C ILE A 344 -3.23 10.55 12.15
N ARG A 345 -3.84 10.58 13.34
CA ARG A 345 -4.87 11.57 13.69
C ARG A 345 -4.30 12.95 14.05
N SER A 346 -3.01 13.04 14.37
CA SER A 346 -2.38 14.30 14.81
C SER A 346 -1.23 14.80 13.93
N ALA A 347 -0.82 14.04 12.92
CA ALA A 347 0.19 14.46 11.96
C ALA A 347 -0.16 15.82 11.33
N LYS A 348 0.85 16.64 11.07
CA LYS A 348 0.69 17.75 10.13
C LYS A 348 0.27 17.20 8.75
N GLY A 349 -0.85 17.66 8.22
CA GLY A 349 -1.45 17.10 7.01
C GLY A 349 -2.42 15.93 7.27
N HIS A 350 -2.81 15.66 8.53
CA HIS A 350 -3.75 14.60 8.90
C HIS A 350 -5.09 14.66 8.12
N GLU A 351 -5.49 15.85 7.65
CA GLU A 351 -6.70 16.04 6.84
C GLU A 351 -6.65 15.33 5.47
N LYS A 352 -5.46 14.93 5.01
CA LYS A 352 -5.28 14.14 3.78
C LYS A 352 -5.46 12.64 4.01
N PHE A 353 -5.42 12.17 5.25
CA PHE A 353 -5.54 10.75 5.55
C PHE A 353 -7.00 10.35 5.63
N ALA A 354 -7.41 9.52 4.69
CA ALA A 354 -8.75 8.96 4.59
C ALA A 354 -8.92 7.69 5.44
N GLY A 355 -7.87 7.16 6.09
CA GLY A 355 -7.99 6.04 7.00
C GLY A 355 -6.68 5.36 7.38
N LEU A 356 -6.80 4.41 8.32
CA LEU A 356 -5.76 3.50 8.79
C LEU A 356 -6.34 2.10 8.89
N VAL A 357 -5.64 1.12 8.31
CA VAL A 357 -6.01 -0.29 8.35
C VAL A 357 -5.02 -1.04 9.24
N PHE A 358 -5.51 -1.62 10.34
CA PHE A 358 -4.71 -2.55 11.11
C PHE A 358 -4.62 -3.88 10.36
N PHE A 359 -3.40 -4.35 10.16
CA PHE A 359 -3.09 -5.64 9.55
C PHE A 359 -2.75 -6.64 10.66
N GLU A 360 -3.58 -7.64 10.94
CA GLU A 360 -4.90 -7.93 10.33
C GLU A 360 -5.87 -8.64 11.30
N LEU A 361 -7.07 -9.08 10.85
CA LEU A 361 -8.04 -9.70 11.76
C LEU A 361 -7.47 -10.96 12.44
N GLN A 362 -6.96 -11.90 11.67
CA GLN A 362 -6.56 -13.22 12.16
C GLN A 362 -5.17 -13.59 11.64
N ASP A 363 -4.51 -14.49 12.36
CA ASP A 363 -3.28 -15.10 11.86
C ASP A 363 -3.55 -15.89 10.58
N GLU A 364 -2.51 -16.04 9.77
CA GLU A 364 -2.55 -16.84 8.54
C GLU A 364 -1.74 -18.12 8.72
N TRP A 365 -2.00 -19.12 7.87
CA TRP A 365 -1.32 -20.43 7.85
C TRP A 365 -0.62 -20.65 6.50
N TRP A 366 -0.43 -19.57 5.74
CA TRP A 366 0.23 -19.59 4.46
C TRP A 366 0.78 -18.18 4.22
N LYS A 367 1.94 -18.06 3.59
CA LYS A 367 2.26 -16.80 2.90
C LYS A 367 3.29 -16.92 1.81
N SER A 368 4.40 -17.58 2.10
CA SER A 368 5.53 -17.65 1.20
C SER A 368 5.33 -18.71 0.10
N GLY A 369 4.54 -19.75 0.36
CA GLY A 369 4.43 -20.90 -0.54
C GLY A 369 5.78 -21.59 -0.78
N GLU A 370 6.76 -21.32 0.07
CA GLU A 370 8.13 -21.84 -0.01
C GLU A 370 8.18 -23.34 0.35
N ASP A 371 7.17 -23.83 1.08
CA ASP A 371 6.96 -25.24 1.39
C ASP A 371 5.56 -25.71 0.90
N HIS A 372 5.49 -26.87 0.24
CA HIS A 372 4.23 -27.52 -0.16
C HIS A 372 3.23 -27.81 0.98
N THR A 373 3.66 -27.70 2.23
CA THR A 373 2.84 -27.93 3.44
C THR A 373 2.60 -26.66 4.26
N ASP A 374 2.94 -25.48 3.72
CA ASP A 374 2.72 -24.15 4.34
C ASP A 374 1.34 -24.10 5.00
N SER A 375 0.30 -24.35 4.20
CA SER A 375 -1.13 -24.37 4.61
C SER A 375 -1.47 -25.24 5.83
N THR A 376 -0.61 -26.16 6.26
CA THR A 376 -0.89 -27.11 7.35
C THR A 376 -0.17 -26.79 8.66
N ARG A 377 0.71 -25.79 8.67
CA ARG A 377 1.52 -25.43 9.83
C ARG A 377 1.53 -23.92 10.00
N HIS A 378 1.81 -23.47 11.22
CA HIS A 378 2.00 -22.06 11.53
C HIS A 378 3.49 -21.87 11.74
N GLU A 379 4.19 -21.35 10.73
CA GLU A 379 5.64 -21.40 10.65
C GLU A 379 6.25 -20.31 11.55
N PRO A 380 7.04 -20.66 12.58
CA PRO A 380 7.59 -19.68 13.52
C PRO A 380 8.54 -18.66 12.87
N ASP A 381 9.15 -19.04 11.75
CA ASP A 381 10.08 -18.25 10.95
C ASP A 381 9.44 -17.54 9.75
N ASP A 382 8.12 -17.57 9.61
CA ASP A 382 7.40 -16.70 8.69
C ASP A 382 6.58 -15.65 9.46
N PRO A 383 7.15 -14.46 9.76
CA PRO A 383 6.43 -13.41 10.47
C PRO A 383 5.12 -12.97 9.84
N GLU A 384 4.93 -13.15 8.53
CA GLU A 384 3.71 -12.71 7.84
C GLU A 384 2.47 -13.45 8.35
N GLU A 385 2.64 -14.67 8.82
CA GLU A 385 1.56 -15.50 9.35
C GLU A 385 1.04 -15.06 10.74
N TRP A 386 1.71 -14.12 11.41
CA TRP A 386 1.49 -13.83 12.84
C TRP A 386 1.01 -12.40 13.14
N PHE A 387 0.49 -11.70 12.13
CA PHE A 387 -0.02 -10.32 12.28
C PHE A 387 -1.43 -10.23 12.87
N GLY A 388 -2.15 -11.34 12.99
CA GLY A 388 -3.53 -11.37 13.44
C GLY A 388 -3.72 -10.78 14.83
N ILE A 389 -4.78 -9.98 15.00
CA ILE A 389 -5.23 -9.55 16.34
C ILE A 389 -6.00 -10.68 17.06
N TYR A 390 -6.47 -11.67 16.32
CA TYR A 390 -6.95 -12.96 16.80
C TYR A 390 -6.00 -14.07 16.31
N ALA A 391 -5.76 -15.07 17.16
CA ALA A 391 -5.17 -16.33 16.75
C ALA A 391 -6.26 -17.28 16.26
N ILE A 392 -5.92 -18.22 15.38
CA ILE A 392 -6.81 -19.32 14.99
C ILE A 392 -6.54 -20.51 15.91
N ASP A 393 -7.58 -21.04 16.54
CA ASP A 393 -7.47 -22.24 17.36
C ASP A 393 -7.54 -23.53 16.53
N LYS A 394 -7.32 -24.68 17.18
CA LYS A 394 -7.37 -26.00 16.53
C LYS A 394 -8.72 -26.38 15.88
N ASN A 395 -9.79 -25.64 16.18
CA ASN A 395 -11.12 -25.83 15.61
C ASN A 395 -11.45 -24.74 14.58
N ASN A 396 -10.42 -24.00 14.12
CA ASN A 396 -10.54 -22.88 13.22
C ASN A 396 -11.44 -21.73 13.76
N LYS A 397 -11.42 -21.51 15.08
CA LYS A 397 -12.13 -20.41 15.75
C LYS A 397 -11.18 -19.28 16.14
N LEU A 398 -11.68 -18.04 16.12
CA LEU A 398 -10.88 -16.87 16.43
C LEU A 398 -10.80 -16.61 17.94
N THR A 399 -9.59 -16.66 18.47
CA THR A 399 -9.32 -16.40 19.89
C THR A 399 -8.56 -15.08 20.04
N PRO A 400 -9.01 -14.14 20.90
CA PRO A 400 -8.33 -12.87 21.10
C PRO A 400 -6.85 -13.04 21.50
N LYS A 401 -5.94 -12.33 20.82
CA LYS A 401 -4.56 -12.22 21.30
C LYS A 401 -4.45 -11.14 22.37
N GLY A 402 -4.48 -11.58 23.63
CA GLY A 402 -4.34 -10.69 24.78
C GLY A 402 -5.33 -9.52 24.74
N LYS A 403 -4.82 -8.29 24.86
CA LYS A 403 -5.62 -7.05 24.86
C LYS A 403 -5.67 -6.34 23.50
N ILE A 404 -5.22 -7.00 22.42
CA ILE A 404 -5.15 -6.34 21.10
C ILE A 404 -6.55 -5.98 20.60
N PRO A 405 -7.56 -6.88 20.57
CA PRO A 405 -8.90 -6.52 20.11
C PRO A 405 -9.57 -5.43 20.97
N GLU A 406 -9.40 -5.48 22.29
CA GLU A 406 -9.90 -4.42 23.19
C GLU A 406 -9.27 -3.06 22.86
N THR A 407 -7.98 -3.04 22.52
CA THR A 407 -7.27 -1.83 22.14
C THR A 407 -7.76 -1.27 20.82
N VAL A 408 -7.97 -2.11 19.81
CA VAL A 408 -8.58 -1.70 18.52
C VAL A 408 -9.96 -1.06 18.77
N ARG A 409 -10.81 -1.72 19.57
CA ARG A 409 -12.13 -1.19 19.94
C ARG A 409 -12.04 0.18 20.62
N SER A 410 -11.08 0.36 21.52
CA SER A 410 -10.83 1.64 22.19
C SER A 410 -10.45 2.73 21.18
N VAL A 411 -9.40 2.51 20.39
CA VAL A 411 -8.86 3.56 19.51
C VAL A 411 -9.84 3.93 18.40
N PHE A 412 -10.66 2.99 17.91
CA PHE A 412 -11.67 3.26 16.89
C PHE A 412 -12.86 4.11 17.38
N THR A 413 -13.00 4.30 18.69
CA THR A 413 -13.94 5.27 19.28
C THR A 413 -13.31 6.64 19.52
N GLU A 414 -11.99 6.74 19.46
CA GLU A 414 -11.25 7.99 19.60
C GLU A 414 -11.33 8.80 18.30
N PRO A 415 -11.32 10.13 18.38
CA PRO A 415 -11.55 11.01 17.24
C PRO A 415 -10.54 10.80 16.12
#